data_AF-A0A2M7QKZ5-F1
#
_entry.id   AF-A0A2M7QKZ5-F1
#
_cell.length_a   1.000
_cell.length_b   1.000
_cell.length_c   1.000
_cell.angle_alpha   90.00
_cell.angle_beta   90.00
_cell.angle_gamma   90.00
#
_symmetry.space_group_name_H-M   'P 1'
#
loop_
_entity.id
_entity.type
_entity.pdbx_description
1 polymer ?
#
loop_
_entity_poly.entity_id
_entity_poly.type
_entity_poly.pdbx_seq_one_letter_code
_entity_poly.pdbx_strand_id
1 'polypeptide(L)'
;MTGYDHAALMATGCAQAHWTLLRAEAPSDQLAALLGGDDKGPLAKALIRLWYLGLWTGADGPERVASPRAYREALVWDAIGAHPMGAKQQGFGAWATQPPGACDA
;
A
#
# COMPACT_ATOMS: atom_id res chain seq x y z
N MET A 1 -10.59 3.66 3.96
CA MET A 1 -10.23 3.13 2.62
C MET A 1 -9.25 1.96 2.69
N THR A 2 -8.21 1.98 3.54
CA THR A 2 -7.23 0.88 3.63
C THR A 2 -7.56 -0.18 4.68
N GLY A 3 -8.45 0.08 5.64
CA GLY A 3 -8.73 -0.84 6.74
C GLY A 3 -7.69 -0.85 7.87
N TYR A 4 -6.63 -0.06 7.74
CA TYR A 4 -5.60 0.15 8.77
C TYR A 4 -5.83 1.48 9.49
N ASP A 5 -5.49 1.53 10.78
CA ASP A 5 -5.53 2.77 11.57
C ASP A 5 -4.37 3.72 11.22
N HIS A 6 -4.47 4.96 11.70
CA HIS A 6 -3.47 5.98 11.44
C HIS A 6 -2.07 5.62 11.98
N ALA A 7 -1.99 4.99 13.15
CA ALA A 7 -0.70 4.63 13.76
C ALA A 7 0.02 3.56 12.94
N ALA A 8 -0.71 2.54 12.48
CA ALA A 8 -0.21 1.50 11.59
C ALA A 8 0.30 2.07 10.26
N LEU A 9 -0.45 3.00 9.66
CA LEU A 9 -0.01 3.68 8.43
C LEU A 9 1.27 4.50 8.65
N MET A 10 1.38 5.22 9.78
CA MET A 10 2.57 6.00 10.11
C MET A 10 3.79 5.10 10.40
N ALA A 11 3.58 3.93 11.02
CA ALA A 11 4.65 2.97 11.31
C ALA A 11 5.35 2.43 10.05
N THR A 12 4.67 2.42 8.89
CA THR A 12 5.31 2.09 7.61
C THR A 12 6.48 3.02 7.28
N GLY A 13 6.49 4.26 7.79
CA GLY A 13 7.43 5.32 7.40
C GLY A 13 7.22 5.85 5.98
N CYS A 14 6.20 5.37 5.26
CA CYS A 14 5.90 5.79 3.88
C CYS A 14 4.78 6.84 3.82
N ALA A 15 4.00 7.02 4.90
CA ALA A 15 2.81 7.87 4.94
C ALA A 15 3.07 9.30 4.44
N GLN A 16 4.13 9.94 4.93
CA GLN A 16 4.46 11.32 4.53
C GLN A 16 4.86 11.43 3.05
N ALA A 17 5.60 10.44 2.52
CA ALA A 17 6.01 10.41 1.13
C ALA A 17 4.81 10.18 0.21
N HIS A 18 3.93 9.23 0.55
CA HIS A 18 2.69 8.99 -0.17
C HIS A 18 1.76 10.20 -0.17
N TRP A 19 1.64 10.89 0.96
CA TRP A 19 0.84 12.11 1.06
C TRP A 19 1.38 13.24 0.19
N THR A 20 2.70 13.46 0.23
CA THR A 20 3.37 14.45 -0.61
C THR A 20 3.17 14.15 -2.10
N LEU A 21 3.33 12.88 -2.49
CA LEU A 21 3.12 12.42 -3.87
C LEU A 21 1.68 12.62 -4.33
N LEU A 22 0.71 12.19 -3.52
CA LEU A 22 -0.72 12.35 -3.81
C LEU A 22 -1.07 13.82 -4.02
N ARG A 23 -0.63 14.72 -3.14
CA ARG A 23 -0.91 16.16 -3.27
C ARG A 23 -0.22 16.82 -4.45
N ALA A 24 0.93 16.32 -4.86
CA ALA A 24 1.66 16.88 -5.99
C ALA A 24 1.00 16.55 -7.33
N GLU A 25 0.33 15.40 -7.44
CA GLU A 25 -0.10 14.85 -8.74
C GLU A 25 -1.60 14.61 -8.86
N ALA A 26 -2.36 14.57 -7.77
CA ALA A 26 -3.82 14.45 -7.84
C ALA A 26 -4.45 15.80 -8.25
N PRO A 27 -5.36 15.80 -9.24
CA PRO A 27 -6.21 16.96 -9.51
C PRO A 27 -7.00 17.34 -8.25
N SER A 28 -7.07 18.64 -7.94
CA SER A 28 -7.64 19.14 -6.68
C SER A 28 -9.13 18.85 -6.53
N ASP A 29 -9.87 18.86 -7.63
CA ASP A 29 -11.28 18.50 -7.73
C ASP A 29 -11.51 17.01 -7.42
N GLN A 30 -10.71 16.12 -8.02
CA GLN A 30 -10.78 14.67 -7.76
C GLN A 30 -10.36 14.34 -6.33
N LEU A 31 -9.32 15.01 -5.80
CA LEU A 31 -8.88 14.82 -4.42
C LEU A 31 -9.98 15.26 -3.43
N ALA A 32 -10.66 16.37 -3.69
CA ALA A 32 -11.79 16.81 -2.86
C ALA A 32 -12.95 15.81 -2.90
N ALA A 33 -13.30 15.30 -4.07
CA ALA A 33 -14.35 14.28 -4.23
C ALA A 33 -13.98 12.94 -3.55
N LEU A 34 -12.71 12.54 -3.61
CA LEU A 34 -12.19 11.37 -2.92
C LEU A 34 -12.29 11.50 -1.40
N LEU A 35 -11.87 12.65 -0.87
CA LEU A 35 -11.95 12.96 0.57
C LEU A 35 -13.40 13.08 1.06
N GLY A 36 -14.31 13.52 0.19
CA GLY A 36 -15.76 13.53 0.43
C GLY A 36 -16.41 12.14 0.46
N GLY A 37 -15.72 11.10 -0.03
CA GLY A 37 -16.22 9.72 -0.08
C GLY A 37 -17.09 9.38 -1.31
N ASP A 38 -17.32 10.36 -2.17
CA ASP A 38 -18.16 10.23 -3.36
C ASP A 38 -17.40 9.59 -4.52
N ASP A 39 -16.09 9.83 -4.64
CA ASP A 39 -15.27 9.32 -5.73
C ASP A 39 -14.75 7.88 -5.48
N LYS A 40 -15.11 6.96 -6.37
CA LYS A 40 -14.57 5.58 -6.46
C LYS A 40 -13.88 5.34 -7.81
N GLY A 41 -13.51 6.43 -8.48
CA GLY A 41 -12.94 6.49 -9.81
C GLY A 41 -11.45 6.13 -9.86
N PRO A 42 -10.74 6.56 -10.92
CA PRO A 42 -9.35 6.20 -11.17
C PRO A 42 -8.41 6.61 -10.03
N LEU A 43 -8.60 7.80 -9.44
CA LEU A 43 -7.76 8.29 -8.35
C LEU A 43 -7.87 7.42 -7.08
N ALA A 44 -9.08 6.94 -6.75
CA ALA A 44 -9.27 6.00 -5.64
C ALA A 44 -8.49 4.70 -5.85
N LYS A 45 -8.50 4.16 -7.07
CA LYS A 45 -7.74 2.96 -7.43
C LYS A 45 -6.23 3.21 -7.38
N ALA A 46 -5.77 4.37 -7.84
CA ALA A 46 -4.37 4.79 -7.75
C ALA A 46 -3.90 4.88 -6.30
N LEU A 47 -4.72 5.44 -5.41
CA LEU A 47 -4.43 5.51 -3.98
C LEU A 47 -4.37 4.12 -3.33
N ILE A 48 -5.26 3.20 -3.72
CA ILE A 48 -5.20 1.81 -3.24
C ILE A 48 -3.89 1.14 -3.67
N ARG A 49 -3.49 1.27 -4.95
CA ARG A 49 -2.20 0.74 -5.45
C ARG A 49 -1.00 1.36 -4.74
N LEU A 50 -1.07 2.66 -4.42
CA LEU A 50 -0.03 3.36 -3.69
C LEU A 50 0.21 2.73 -2.32
N TRP A 51 -0.86 2.49 -1.57
CA TRP A 51 -0.76 1.92 -0.23
C TRP A 51 -0.45 0.43 -0.22
N TYR A 52 -1.12 -0.35 -1.06
CA TYR A 52 -1.01 -1.80 -1.02
C TYR A 52 0.19 -2.35 -1.77
N LEU A 53 0.58 -1.73 -2.89
CA LEU A 53 1.66 -2.23 -3.74
C LEU A 53 2.90 -1.33 -3.73
N GLY A 54 2.78 -0.10 -3.23
CA GLY A 54 3.85 0.90 -3.32
C GLY A 54 4.02 1.47 -4.73
N LEU A 55 2.98 1.37 -5.55
CA LEU A 55 2.95 1.76 -6.95
C LEU A 55 2.04 2.96 -7.16
N TRP A 56 2.48 3.90 -7.98
CA TRP A 56 1.71 5.09 -8.33
C TRP A 56 1.44 5.12 -9.83
N THR A 57 0.17 5.30 -10.18
CA THR A 57 -0.29 5.51 -11.56
C THR A 57 -0.78 6.94 -11.79
N GLY A 58 -1.04 7.72 -10.73
CA GLY A 58 -1.90 8.91 -10.85
C GLY A 58 -3.31 8.53 -11.31
N ALA A 59 -4.10 9.49 -11.78
CA ALA A 59 -5.43 9.22 -12.31
C ALA A 59 -5.36 8.35 -13.59
N ASP A 60 -4.47 8.68 -14.54
CA ASP A 60 -4.42 8.06 -15.87
C ASP A 60 -2.98 7.81 -16.40
N GLY A 61 -1.97 7.85 -15.54
CA GLY A 61 -0.56 7.73 -15.91
C GLY A 61 -0.02 6.28 -15.88
N PRO A 62 1.20 6.06 -16.41
CA PRO A 62 1.87 4.78 -16.34
C PRO A 62 2.25 4.43 -14.89
N GLU A 63 2.24 3.14 -14.57
CA GLU A 63 2.61 2.65 -13.25
C GLU A 63 4.12 2.83 -12.98
N ARG A 64 4.45 3.38 -11.81
CA ARG A 64 5.83 3.53 -11.34
C ARG A 64 5.96 3.29 -9.84
N VAL A 65 7.16 2.95 -9.39
CA VAL A 65 7.47 2.81 -7.97
C VAL A 65 7.37 4.18 -7.28
N ALA A 66 6.59 4.26 -6.20
CA ALA A 66 6.35 5.50 -5.48
C ALA A 66 7.58 5.96 -4.67
N SER A 67 8.28 5.03 -4.04
CA SER A 67 9.55 5.29 -3.35
C SER A 67 10.37 4.00 -3.14
N PRO A 68 11.68 4.08 -2.87
CA PRO A 68 12.51 2.90 -2.57
C PRO A 68 12.07 2.09 -1.35
N ARG A 69 11.28 2.69 -0.44
CA ARG A 69 10.75 2.01 0.75
C ARG A 69 9.37 1.39 0.49
N ALA A 70 8.64 1.91 -0.49
CA ALA A 70 7.24 1.57 -0.72
C ALA A 70 7.02 0.06 -0.91
N TYR A 71 7.87 -0.63 -1.68
CA TYR A 71 7.79 -2.08 -1.84
C TYR A 71 7.96 -2.86 -0.53
N ARG A 72 8.89 -2.45 0.34
CA ARG A 72 9.24 -3.17 1.58
C ARG A 72 8.19 -3.01 2.68
N GLU A 73 7.42 -1.93 2.62
CA GLU A 73 6.42 -1.56 3.62
C GLU A 73 5.01 -1.51 3.03
N ALA A 74 4.81 -2.15 1.88
CA ALA A 74 3.53 -2.21 1.19
C ALA A 74 2.52 -3.01 2.03
N LEU A 75 1.29 -2.51 2.15
CA LEU A 75 0.27 -3.14 3.00
C LEU A 75 -0.17 -4.52 2.50
N VAL A 76 0.11 -4.87 1.24
CA VAL A 76 -0.21 -6.20 0.71
C VAL A 76 0.47 -7.32 1.49
N TRP A 77 1.69 -7.10 1.99
CA TRP A 77 2.43 -8.14 2.71
C TRP A 77 1.72 -8.55 3.98
N ASP A 78 1.31 -7.57 4.78
CA ASP A 78 0.53 -7.82 6.00
C ASP A 78 -0.84 -8.42 5.67
N ALA A 79 -1.53 -7.87 4.68
CA ALA A 79 -2.86 -8.31 4.28
C ALA A 79 -2.92 -9.79 3.82
N ILE A 80 -1.83 -10.32 3.27
CA ILE A 80 -1.73 -11.72 2.83
C ILE A 80 -0.93 -12.60 3.81
N GLY A 81 -0.50 -12.06 4.96
CA GLY A 81 0.32 -12.78 5.94
C GLY A 81 1.70 -13.19 5.43
N ALA A 82 2.28 -12.41 4.50
CA ALA A 82 3.58 -12.66 3.89
C ALA A 82 4.59 -11.55 4.22
N HIS A 83 5.76 -11.63 3.62
CA HIS A 83 6.82 -10.65 3.78
C HIS A 83 7.40 -10.26 2.41
N PRO A 84 7.98 -9.05 2.28
CA PRO A 84 8.61 -8.63 1.03
C PRO A 84 9.81 -9.52 0.72
N MET A 85 9.81 -10.07 -0.50
CA MET A 85 10.91 -10.87 -1.01
C MET A 85 12.18 -10.02 -1.12
N GLY A 86 13.32 -10.58 -0.70
CA GLY A 86 14.62 -9.89 -0.77
C GLY A 86 14.81 -8.71 0.20
N ALA A 87 13.86 -8.43 1.10
CA ALA A 87 13.96 -7.28 2.02
C ALA A 87 13.73 -7.60 3.50
N LYS A 88 12.84 -8.55 3.83
CA LYS A 88 12.54 -8.96 5.21
C LYS A 88 12.39 -10.47 5.27
N GLN A 89 13.50 -11.21 5.19
CA GLN A 89 13.44 -12.68 5.19
C GLN A 89 13.02 -13.24 6.55
N GLN A 90 12.19 -14.29 6.53
CA GLN A 90 11.75 -15.03 7.72
C GLN A 90 12.78 -16.05 8.23
N GLY A 91 13.91 -16.22 7.53
CA GLY A 91 14.93 -17.23 7.82
C GLY A 91 14.82 -18.47 6.94
N PHE A 92 15.90 -19.27 6.92
CA PHE A 92 15.94 -20.53 6.16
C PHE A 92 14.95 -21.55 6.75
N GLY A 93 14.18 -22.23 5.89
CA GLY A 93 13.24 -23.26 6.32
C GLY A 93 11.88 -22.76 6.80
N ALA A 94 11.63 -21.44 6.82
CA ALA A 94 10.33 -20.88 7.23
C ALA A 94 9.15 -21.39 6.39
N TRP A 95 9.40 -21.78 5.13
CA TRP A 95 8.41 -22.40 4.25
C TRP A 95 7.96 -23.81 4.68
N ALA A 96 8.68 -24.47 5.60
CA ALA A 96 8.32 -25.80 6.08
C ALA A 96 7.26 -25.77 7.19
N THR A 97 7.01 -24.60 7.79
CA THR A 97 5.99 -24.41 8.82
C THR A 97 4.67 -23.96 8.20
N GLN A 98 3.56 -24.39 8.80
CA GLN A 98 2.22 -23.99 8.40
C GLN A 98 2.03 -22.47 8.53
N PRO A 99 1.39 -21.81 7.55
CA PRO A 99 1.06 -20.39 7.65
C PRO A 99 0.14 -20.11 8.85
N PRO A 100 0.29 -18.96 9.52
CA PRO A 100 -0.61 -18.55 10.59
C PRO A 100 -2.07 -18.55 10.12
N GLY A 101 -2.96 -19.20 10.86
CA GLY A 101 -4.40 -19.21 10.57
C GLY A 101 -4.89 -20.31 9.62
N ALA A 102 -4.02 -21.16 9.10
CA ALA A 102 -4.48 -22.42 8.51
C ALA A 102 -4.97 -23.34 9.65
N CYS A 103 -6.21 -23.85 9.56
CA CYS A 103 -6.74 -24.81 10.53
C CYS A 103 -5.87 -26.08 10.58
N ASP A 104 -5.66 -26.64 11.77
CA ASP A 104 -5.11 -27.99 11.90
C ASP A 104 -6.05 -28.96 11.18
N ALA A 105 -5.50 -29.71 10.22
CA ALA A 105 -6.22 -30.74 9.47
C ALA A 105 -6.18 -32.09 10.19
#